data_AF-A0AAW1W6Q6-F1
#
_entry.id   AF-A0AAW1W6Q6-F1
#
_cell.length_a   1.000
_cell.length_b   1.000
_cell.length_c   1.000
_cell.angle_alpha   90.00
_cell.angle_beta   90.00
_cell.angle_gamma   90.00
#
_symmetry.space_group_name_H-M   'P 1'
#
loop_
_entity.id
_entity.type
_entity.pdbx_description
1 polymer ?
#
loop_
_entity_poly.entity_id
_entity_poly.type
_entity_poly.pdbx_seq_one_letter_code
_entity_poly.pdbx_strand_id
1 'polypeptide(L)'
;MVGPIRPQFVLFGSSIVQYSFSNGGWGAILADLYSRKADILLRGYAGWNSRRALQVLEQVFPKDATVQPSNMRKIATHLKSLTGNTRIIFLSAPPINEEQIRESLSGIIGELNRTNKLCKMYADACVELCREMDIKVVDLYTSIQKRKDWATTCFTDGIHLSSEGSKVVAEEILKVLKDADWEPSLHWNSLAAEFGEDSPYDLVGIDGKTMNVSDQSFARLMQWGLSNGN
;
A
#
# COMPACT_ATOMS: atom_id res chain seq x y z
N MET A 1 -17.26 14.80 -15.16
CA MET A 1 -17.63 15.25 -13.80
C MET A 1 -17.75 14.01 -12.95
N VAL A 2 -16.90 13.85 -11.95
CA VAL A 2 -17.05 12.78 -10.95
C VAL A 2 -17.64 13.46 -9.71
N GLY A 3 -18.62 12.82 -9.06
CA GLY A 3 -19.47 13.39 -8.00
C GLY A 3 -18.74 13.80 -6.71
N PRO A 4 -19.35 13.70 -5.52
CA PRO A 4 -18.67 14.09 -4.28
C PRO A 4 -17.30 13.41 -4.17
N ILE A 5 -16.28 14.18 -3.75
CA ILE A 5 -14.89 13.73 -3.79
C ILE A 5 -14.63 12.85 -2.56
N ARG A 6 -14.50 11.55 -2.77
CA ARG A 6 -14.02 10.60 -1.77
C ARG A 6 -12.54 10.85 -1.46
N PRO A 7 -12.03 10.46 -0.27
CA PRO A 7 -10.60 10.42 -0.03
C PRO A 7 -9.88 9.62 -1.13
N GLN A 8 -8.69 10.07 -1.51
CA GLN A 8 -7.88 9.41 -2.53
C GLN A 8 -6.60 8.86 -1.90
N PHE A 9 -6.35 7.57 -2.14
CA PHE A 9 -5.12 6.89 -1.75
C PHE A 9 -4.27 6.70 -2.99
N VAL A 10 -3.19 7.47 -3.10
CA VAL A 10 -2.27 7.33 -4.24
C VAL A 10 -1.16 6.35 -3.88
N LEU A 11 -1.15 5.19 -4.55
CA LEU A 11 -0.10 4.19 -4.39
C LEU A 11 1.04 4.53 -5.36
N PHE A 12 2.16 5.04 -4.82
CA PHE A 12 3.29 5.50 -5.62
C PHE A 12 4.55 4.67 -5.38
N GLY A 13 5.19 4.19 -6.44
CA GLY A 13 6.46 3.48 -6.32
C GLY A 13 6.89 2.72 -7.57
N SER A 14 7.62 1.62 -7.38
CA SER A 14 8.24 0.84 -8.46
C SER A 14 7.37 -0.34 -8.91
N SER A 15 7.97 -1.46 -9.31
CA SER A 15 7.24 -2.65 -9.80
C SER A 15 6.36 -3.31 -8.74
N ILE A 16 6.76 -3.30 -7.46
CA ILE A 16 5.93 -3.81 -6.35
C ILE A 16 4.62 -3.03 -6.22
N VAL A 17 4.66 -1.73 -6.52
CA VAL A 17 3.46 -0.90 -6.59
C VAL A 17 2.74 -1.13 -7.92
N GLN A 18 3.44 -1.19 -9.06
CA GLN A 18 2.79 -1.41 -10.36
C GLN A 18 1.97 -2.71 -10.40
N TYR A 19 2.50 -3.77 -9.78
CA TYR A 19 1.85 -5.09 -9.74
C TYR A 19 0.90 -5.24 -8.55
N SER A 20 0.65 -4.18 -7.76
CA SER A 20 -0.26 -4.25 -6.61
C SER A 20 -1.72 -4.46 -7.01
N PHE A 21 -2.09 -4.17 -8.26
CA PHE A 21 -3.42 -4.42 -8.81
C PHE A 21 -3.53 -5.74 -9.57
N SER A 22 -2.45 -6.52 -9.67
CA SER A 22 -2.52 -7.89 -10.21
C SER A 22 -3.43 -8.76 -9.35
N ASN A 23 -3.84 -9.93 -9.88
CA ASN A 23 -4.68 -10.87 -9.13
C ASN A 23 -4.03 -11.24 -7.78
N GLY A 24 -4.73 -10.97 -6.67
CA GLY A 24 -4.22 -11.15 -5.31
C GLY A 24 -3.27 -10.06 -4.80
N GLY A 25 -3.07 -8.99 -5.57
CA GLY A 25 -2.19 -7.88 -5.21
C GLY A 25 -2.78 -6.97 -4.12
N TRP A 26 -1.91 -6.39 -3.30
CA TRP A 26 -2.31 -5.59 -2.13
C TRP A 26 -3.08 -4.31 -2.48
N GLY A 27 -2.86 -3.74 -3.66
CA GLY A 27 -3.62 -2.60 -4.17
C GLY A 27 -5.05 -2.99 -4.57
N ALA A 28 -5.23 -4.18 -5.15
CA ALA A 28 -6.55 -4.74 -5.43
C ALA A 28 -7.32 -5.06 -4.13
N ILE A 29 -6.64 -5.59 -3.11
CA ILE A 29 -7.22 -5.82 -1.78
C ILE A 29 -7.74 -4.50 -1.19
N LEU A 30 -6.92 -3.44 -1.18
CA LEU A 30 -7.35 -2.12 -0.70
C LEU A 30 -8.49 -1.56 -1.54
N ALA A 31 -8.45 -1.68 -2.87
CA ALA A 31 -9.50 -1.17 -3.75
C ALA A 31 -10.85 -1.83 -3.45
N ASP A 32 -10.86 -3.13 -3.19
CA ASP A 32 -12.07 -3.86 -2.82
C ASP A 32 -12.60 -3.43 -1.44
N LEU A 33 -11.74 -3.41 -0.42
CA LEU A 33 -12.08 -2.99 0.95
C LEU A 33 -12.64 -1.55 1.01
N TYR A 34 -12.07 -0.64 0.22
CA TYR A 34 -12.49 0.77 0.19
C TYR A 34 -13.55 1.07 -0.86
N SER A 35 -14.16 0.06 -1.50
CA SER A 35 -15.20 0.30 -2.50
C SER A 35 -16.32 1.18 -1.93
N ARG A 36 -16.66 2.25 -2.65
CA ARG A 36 -17.60 3.33 -2.24
C ARG A 36 -17.14 4.20 -1.07
N LYS A 37 -15.94 4.01 -0.51
CA LYS A 37 -15.42 4.79 0.62
C LYS A 37 -14.23 5.67 0.24
N ALA A 38 -13.31 5.16 -0.58
CA ALA A 38 -12.14 5.90 -1.06
C ALA A 38 -11.71 5.40 -2.44
N ASP A 39 -11.02 6.25 -3.19
CA ASP A 39 -10.45 5.86 -4.49
C ASP A 39 -8.99 5.45 -4.32
N ILE A 40 -8.64 4.25 -4.77
CA ILE A 40 -7.26 3.76 -4.78
C ILE A 40 -6.65 4.01 -6.15
N LEU A 41 -5.67 4.91 -6.22
CA LEU A 41 -5.06 5.37 -7.47
C LEU A 41 -3.67 4.78 -7.64
N LEU A 42 -3.48 3.99 -8.70
CA LEU A 42 -2.19 3.38 -9.01
C LEU A 42 -1.24 4.37 -9.73
N ARG A 43 -0.04 4.53 -9.18
CA ARG A 43 1.12 5.25 -9.76
C ARG A 43 2.41 4.46 -9.54
N GLY A 44 2.38 3.18 -9.92
CA GLY A 44 3.53 2.28 -9.90
C GLY A 44 4.26 2.24 -11.23
N TYR A 45 5.60 2.25 -11.19
CA TYR A 45 6.45 2.31 -12.37
C TYR A 45 7.59 1.28 -12.30
N ALA A 46 7.41 0.14 -12.97
CA ALA A 46 8.37 -0.95 -12.97
C ALA A 46 9.75 -0.50 -13.50
N GLY A 47 10.82 -1.02 -12.89
CA GLY A 47 12.19 -0.62 -13.21
C GLY A 47 12.62 0.74 -12.66
N TRP A 48 11.76 1.47 -11.95
CA TRP A 48 12.16 2.73 -11.33
C TRP A 48 12.85 2.50 -9.99
N ASN A 49 13.90 3.28 -9.78
CA ASN A 49 14.39 3.59 -8.45
C ASN A 49 13.93 5.01 -8.10
N SER A 50 14.19 5.40 -6.87
CA SER A 50 13.79 6.70 -6.35
C SER A 50 14.36 7.93 -7.09
N ARG A 51 15.50 7.81 -7.78
CA ARG A 51 16.05 8.91 -8.61
C ARG A 51 15.15 9.17 -9.81
N ARG A 52 14.62 8.12 -10.45
CA ARG A 52 13.63 8.28 -11.54
C ARG A 52 12.31 8.81 -11.00
N ALA A 53 11.87 8.34 -9.84
CA ALA A 53 10.65 8.82 -9.19
C ALA A 53 10.66 10.35 -8.95
N LEU A 54 11.82 10.91 -8.60
CA LEU A 54 11.96 12.35 -8.45
C LEU A 54 11.80 13.15 -9.74
N GLN A 55 12.32 12.65 -10.86
CA GLN A 55 12.31 13.40 -12.13
C GLN A 55 10.90 13.69 -12.62
N VAL A 56 9.93 12.90 -12.17
CA VAL A 56 8.52 13.06 -12.50
C VAL A 56 7.67 13.39 -11.29
N LEU A 57 8.28 13.63 -10.12
CA LEU A 57 7.54 13.84 -8.89
C LEU A 57 6.55 14.98 -9.06
N GLU A 58 6.98 16.09 -9.67
CA GLU A 58 6.14 17.24 -10.01
C GLU A 58 5.06 16.94 -11.05
N GLN A 59 5.25 15.92 -11.90
CA GLN A 59 4.24 15.50 -12.88
C GLN A 59 3.17 14.61 -12.22
N VAL A 60 3.57 13.76 -11.25
CA VAL A 60 2.67 12.85 -10.53
C VAL A 60 2.01 13.55 -9.33
N PHE A 61 2.73 14.48 -8.69
CA PHE A 61 2.39 15.29 -7.53
C PHE A 61 3.03 16.69 -7.69
N PRO A 62 2.35 17.70 -8.23
CA PRO A 62 2.99 18.99 -8.57
C PRO A 62 3.39 19.87 -7.36
N LYS A 63 4.71 20.08 -7.16
CA LYS A 63 5.49 21.18 -6.51
C LYS A 63 6.95 20.72 -6.18
N ASP A 64 7.86 21.68 -5.98
CA ASP A 64 9.32 21.58 -6.22
C ASP A 64 10.18 20.74 -5.23
N ALA A 65 11.17 19.98 -5.75
CA ALA A 65 12.58 19.78 -5.26
C ALA A 65 13.25 18.40 -5.51
N THR A 66 14.60 18.39 -5.66
CA THR A 66 15.45 17.27 -6.19
C THR A 66 16.59 16.67 -5.30
N VAL A 67 16.77 15.32 -5.22
CA VAL A 67 17.91 14.33 -4.94
C VAL A 67 18.12 13.61 -3.53
N GLN A 68 18.61 12.31 -3.36
CA GLN A 68 18.47 11.20 -2.28
C GLN A 68 19.73 10.74 -1.56
N PRO A 69 19.73 10.33 -0.25
CA PRO A 69 18.69 10.11 0.81
C PRO A 69 17.76 11.29 1.11
N SER A 70 18.24 12.46 0.78
CA SER A 70 17.47 13.66 0.59
C SER A 70 16.27 13.59 -0.41
N ASN A 71 16.00 12.56 -1.24
CA ASN A 71 14.80 12.45 -2.09
C ASN A 71 13.72 11.80 -1.24
N MET A 72 14.01 10.82 -0.37
CA MET A 72 12.93 10.27 0.46
C MET A 72 12.45 11.42 1.33
N ARG A 73 13.42 12.17 1.89
CA ARG A 73 13.17 13.46 2.54
C ARG A 73 12.50 14.47 1.61
N LYS A 74 12.94 14.72 0.38
CA LYS A 74 12.33 15.72 -0.54
C LYS A 74 10.96 15.29 -1.03
N ILE A 75 10.75 14.02 -1.36
CA ILE A 75 9.44 13.43 -1.66
C ILE A 75 8.53 13.65 -0.44
N ALA A 76 8.97 13.27 0.75
CA ALA A 76 8.22 13.48 1.98
C ALA A 76 7.92 14.96 2.25
N THR A 77 8.92 15.84 2.18
CA THR A 77 8.80 17.30 2.35
C THR A 77 7.84 17.87 1.32
N HIS A 78 7.97 17.46 0.06
CA HIS A 78 7.11 17.86 -1.02
C HIS A 78 5.66 17.44 -0.77
N LEU A 79 5.43 16.16 -0.47
CA LEU A 79 4.10 15.62 -0.14
C LEU A 79 3.49 16.31 1.10
N LYS A 80 4.28 16.60 2.14
CA LYS A 80 3.85 17.38 3.32
C LYS A 80 3.48 18.82 2.97
N SER A 81 4.05 19.36 1.89
CA SER A 81 3.79 20.74 1.44
C SER A 81 2.58 20.88 0.52
N LEU A 82 2.05 19.77 -0.03
CA LEU A 82 0.90 19.78 -0.95
C LEU A 82 -0.34 20.37 -0.29
N THR A 83 -0.80 19.78 0.82
CA THR A 83 -1.96 20.25 1.60
C THR A 83 -1.82 19.87 3.08
N GLY A 84 -2.48 20.60 3.98
CA GLY A 84 -2.56 20.23 5.40
C GLY A 84 -3.30 18.91 5.69
N ASN A 85 -4.03 18.38 4.70
CA ASN A 85 -4.83 17.16 4.82
C ASN A 85 -4.14 15.93 4.20
N THR A 86 -2.99 16.10 3.56
CA THR A 86 -2.25 14.98 2.97
C THR A 86 -1.63 14.14 4.09
N ARG A 87 -2.09 12.89 4.20
CA ARG A 87 -1.51 11.88 5.10
C ARG A 87 -0.52 11.02 4.32
N ILE A 88 0.60 10.69 4.96
CA ILE A 88 1.72 10.03 4.29
C ILE A 88 2.07 8.76 5.06
N ILE A 89 2.12 7.65 4.32
CA ILE A 89 2.64 6.37 4.81
C ILE A 89 3.76 5.95 3.87
N PHE A 90 4.94 5.68 4.43
CA PHE A 90 6.03 5.07 3.68
C PHE A 90 6.00 3.55 3.84
N LEU A 91 6.31 2.84 2.76
CA LEU A 91 6.57 1.40 2.81
C LEU A 91 8.09 1.20 2.70
N SER A 92 8.69 0.53 3.68
CA SER A 92 10.11 0.21 3.65
C SER A 92 10.43 -0.80 2.54
N ALA A 93 11.70 -0.95 2.16
CA ALA A 93 12.09 -1.97 1.19
C ALA A 93 11.74 -3.37 1.76
N PRO A 94 10.97 -4.21 1.06
CA PRO A 94 10.71 -5.57 1.52
C PRO A 94 11.99 -6.40 1.48
N PRO A 95 12.03 -7.55 2.19
CA PRO A 95 13.13 -8.48 2.02
C PRO A 95 13.06 -9.09 0.62
N ILE A 96 14.16 -9.71 0.18
CA ILE A 96 14.22 -10.46 -1.08
C ILE A 96 14.75 -11.87 -0.85
N ASN A 97 14.30 -12.81 -1.67
CA ASN A 97 14.83 -14.16 -1.70
C ASN A 97 15.87 -14.29 -2.82
N GLU A 98 17.15 -14.10 -2.49
CA GLU A 98 18.24 -14.17 -3.47
C GLU A 98 18.37 -15.53 -4.16
N GLU A 99 18.04 -16.62 -3.48
CA GLU A 99 18.07 -17.96 -4.05
C GLU A 99 17.01 -18.10 -5.15
N GLN A 100 15.76 -17.78 -4.82
CA GLN A 100 14.66 -17.80 -5.79
C GLN A 100 14.90 -16.83 -6.96
N ILE A 101 15.54 -15.68 -6.73
CA ILE A 101 15.91 -14.77 -7.82
C ILE A 101 16.92 -15.42 -8.76
N ARG A 102 17.97 -16.05 -8.22
CA ARG A 102 18.97 -16.74 -9.04
C ARG A 102 18.34 -17.84 -9.88
N GLU A 103 17.38 -18.58 -9.34
CA GLU A 103 16.64 -19.60 -10.07
C GLU A 103 15.73 -18.99 -11.14
N SER A 104 14.83 -18.09 -10.73
CA SER A 104 13.75 -17.56 -11.56
C SER A 104 14.23 -16.65 -12.70
N LEU A 105 15.35 -15.95 -12.49
CA LEU A 105 15.90 -15.00 -13.45
C LEU A 105 17.25 -15.45 -14.02
N SER A 106 17.61 -16.73 -13.83
CA SER A 106 18.80 -17.33 -14.44
C SER A 106 18.80 -17.11 -15.96
N GLY A 107 19.91 -16.62 -16.50
CA GLY A 107 20.07 -16.34 -17.93
C GLY A 107 19.35 -15.08 -18.44
N ILE A 108 18.56 -14.40 -17.62
CA ILE A 108 17.88 -13.14 -17.96
C ILE A 108 18.64 -11.95 -17.35
N ILE A 109 19.13 -12.09 -16.12
CA ILE A 109 19.88 -11.05 -15.42
C ILE A 109 21.33 -11.49 -15.18
N GLY A 110 22.25 -10.52 -15.22
CA GLY A 110 23.66 -10.74 -14.83
C GLY A 110 23.82 -10.83 -13.30
N GLU A 111 24.99 -10.45 -12.79
CA GLU A 111 25.23 -10.46 -11.34
C GLU A 111 24.21 -9.64 -10.55
N LEU A 112 23.77 -10.21 -9.44
CA LEU A 112 22.75 -9.64 -8.56
C LEU A 112 23.34 -8.44 -7.79
N ASN A 113 23.05 -7.25 -8.28
CA ASN A 113 23.42 -6.00 -7.59
C ASN A 113 22.51 -5.66 -6.39
N ARG A 114 21.52 -6.51 -6.09
CA ARG A 114 20.60 -6.36 -4.95
C ARG A 114 20.76 -7.56 -4.03
N THR A 115 21.01 -7.32 -2.75
CA THR A 115 21.08 -8.37 -1.72
C THR A 115 20.06 -8.10 -0.63
N ASN A 116 19.63 -9.14 0.07
CA ASN A 116 18.69 -9.00 1.18
C ASN A 116 19.31 -8.15 2.32
N LYS A 117 20.63 -8.28 2.53
CA LYS A 117 21.40 -7.41 3.43
C LYS A 117 21.28 -5.94 3.03
N LEU A 118 21.37 -5.63 1.74
CA LEU A 118 21.20 -4.26 1.26
C LEU A 118 19.76 -3.78 1.47
N CYS A 119 18.75 -4.60 1.17
CA CYS A 119 17.35 -4.29 1.46
C CYS A 119 17.14 -3.91 2.93
N LYS A 120 17.74 -4.64 3.88
CA LYS A 120 17.70 -4.29 5.31
C LYS A 120 18.23 -2.90 5.60
N MET A 121 19.41 -2.56 5.07
CA MET A 121 20.01 -1.24 5.27
C MET A 121 19.11 -0.12 4.76
N TYR A 122 18.46 -0.31 3.60
CA TYR A 122 17.50 0.66 3.05
C TYR A 122 16.20 0.72 3.86
N ALA A 123 15.71 -0.42 4.36
CA ALA A 123 14.51 -0.48 5.18
C ALA A 123 14.72 0.28 6.51
N ASP A 124 15.84 0.01 7.19
CA ASP A 124 16.21 0.71 8.42
C ASP A 124 16.31 2.22 8.20
N ALA A 125 17.03 2.65 7.15
CA ALA A 125 17.17 4.06 6.83
C ALA A 125 15.81 4.74 6.53
N CYS A 126 14.88 4.03 5.89
CA CYS A 126 13.51 4.51 5.66
C CYS A 126 12.75 4.69 6.97
N VAL A 127 12.81 3.69 7.86
CA VAL A 127 12.12 3.73 9.16
C VAL A 127 12.67 4.86 10.04
N GLU A 128 14.00 5.00 10.13
CA GLU A 128 14.66 6.09 10.86
C GLU A 128 14.23 7.46 10.31
N LEU A 129 14.28 7.65 8.98
CA LEU A 129 13.86 8.89 8.34
C LEU A 129 12.40 9.24 8.65
N CYS A 130 11.50 8.27 8.55
CA CYS A 130 10.08 8.48 8.81
C CYS A 130 9.85 8.87 10.28
N ARG A 131 10.59 8.27 11.21
CA ARG A 131 10.57 8.66 12.63
C ARG A 131 11.05 10.11 12.83
N GLU A 132 12.17 10.48 12.22
CA GLU A 132 12.69 11.85 12.29
C GLU A 132 11.73 12.90 11.71
N MET A 133 10.96 12.54 10.68
CA MET A 133 10.06 13.44 9.98
C MET A 133 8.62 13.43 10.51
N ASP A 134 8.34 12.63 11.53
CA ASP A 134 6.99 12.34 12.01
C ASP A 134 6.05 11.91 10.87
N ILE A 135 6.46 10.84 10.18
CA ILE A 135 5.73 10.21 9.08
C ILE A 135 5.47 8.76 9.46
N LYS A 136 4.25 8.29 9.22
CA LYS A 136 3.91 6.87 9.48
C LYS A 136 4.66 5.98 8.48
N VAL A 137 5.10 4.81 8.94
CA VAL A 137 5.87 3.86 8.12
C VAL A 137 5.42 2.44 8.40
N VAL A 138 5.33 1.65 7.34
CA VAL A 138 5.22 0.19 7.42
C VAL A 138 6.59 -0.40 7.17
N ASP A 139 7.15 -1.08 8.17
CA ASP A 139 8.40 -1.82 8.01
C ASP A 139 8.16 -3.18 7.35
N LEU A 140 8.05 -3.18 6.03
CA LEU A 140 7.83 -4.38 5.23
C LEU A 140 8.95 -5.41 5.38
N TYR A 141 10.20 -4.98 5.55
CA TYR A 141 11.31 -5.90 5.79
C TYR A 141 11.01 -6.80 6.97
N THR A 142 10.72 -6.21 8.13
CA THR A 142 10.45 -6.95 9.36
C THR A 142 9.09 -7.65 9.30
N SER A 143 8.03 -6.99 8.84
CA SER A 143 6.68 -7.55 8.89
C SER A 143 6.50 -8.77 7.98
N ILE A 144 7.11 -8.80 6.79
CA ILE A 144 7.10 -10.00 5.92
C ILE A 144 7.81 -11.18 6.59
N GLN A 145 8.88 -10.92 7.36
CA GLN A 145 9.67 -11.97 8.02
C GLN A 145 9.09 -12.48 9.34
N LYS A 146 7.96 -11.94 9.80
CA LYS A 146 7.27 -12.47 11.00
C LYS A 146 6.79 -13.93 10.81
N ARG A 147 6.49 -14.33 9.57
CA ARG A 147 6.20 -15.74 9.21
C ARG A 147 7.49 -16.49 8.90
N LYS A 148 7.54 -17.78 9.25
CA LYS A 148 8.76 -18.60 9.11
C LYS A 148 9.10 -18.93 7.65
N ASP A 149 8.10 -19.13 6.81
CA ASP A 149 8.19 -19.53 5.40
C ASP A 149 8.14 -18.35 4.42
N TRP A 150 8.46 -17.13 4.90
CA TRP A 150 8.30 -15.90 4.12
C TRP A 150 9.04 -15.95 2.78
N ALA A 151 10.25 -16.51 2.76
CA ALA A 151 11.13 -16.50 1.60
C ALA A 151 10.55 -17.29 0.41
N THR A 152 9.83 -18.38 0.67
CA THR A 152 9.23 -19.23 -0.36
C THR A 152 7.79 -18.86 -0.68
N THR A 153 7.07 -18.26 0.28
CA THR A 153 5.63 -18.05 0.16
C THR A 153 5.25 -16.62 -0.22
N CYS A 154 6.03 -15.61 0.19
CA CYS A 154 5.67 -14.20 -0.04
C CYS A 154 6.05 -13.66 -1.41
N PHE A 155 6.78 -14.42 -2.23
CA PHE A 155 7.27 -13.93 -3.52
C PHE A 155 6.95 -14.86 -4.67
N THR A 156 6.74 -14.29 -5.85
CA THR A 156 6.57 -15.04 -7.10
C THR A 156 7.90 -15.36 -7.76
N ASP A 157 8.89 -14.48 -7.64
CA ASP A 157 10.21 -14.56 -8.28
C ASP A 157 11.36 -14.16 -7.35
N GLY A 158 11.09 -14.11 -6.05
CA GLY A 158 12.01 -13.64 -5.01
C GLY A 158 12.13 -12.12 -4.86
N ILE A 159 11.41 -11.33 -5.67
CA ILE A 159 11.32 -9.85 -5.56
C ILE A 159 9.87 -9.40 -5.44
N HIS A 160 9.01 -9.84 -6.36
CA HIS A 160 7.63 -9.40 -6.45
C HIS A 160 6.73 -10.24 -5.55
N LEU A 161 5.76 -9.57 -4.93
CA LEU A 161 4.90 -10.17 -3.92
C LEU A 161 3.92 -11.16 -4.55
N SER A 162 3.78 -12.32 -3.92
CA SER A 162 2.65 -13.22 -4.15
C SER A 162 1.36 -12.66 -3.53
N SER A 163 0.24 -13.38 -3.68
CA SER A 163 -0.99 -13.06 -2.95
C SER A 163 -0.76 -13.06 -1.44
N GLU A 164 0.01 -14.03 -0.93
CA GLU A 164 0.33 -14.13 0.50
C GLU A 164 1.23 -12.99 0.99
N GLY A 165 2.23 -12.60 0.21
CA GLY A 165 3.04 -11.42 0.52
C GLY A 165 2.22 -10.13 0.48
N SER A 166 1.27 -10.04 -0.46
CA SER A 166 0.36 -8.90 -0.61
C SER A 166 -0.60 -8.74 0.56
N LYS A 167 -1.11 -9.84 1.13
CA LYS A 167 -1.94 -9.80 2.34
C LYS A 167 -1.20 -9.14 3.50
N VAL A 168 0.07 -9.50 3.73
CA VAL A 168 0.89 -8.88 4.78
C VAL A 168 1.00 -7.36 4.58
N VAL A 169 1.23 -6.90 3.34
CA VAL A 169 1.28 -5.46 3.04
C VAL A 169 -0.05 -4.78 3.37
N ALA A 170 -1.17 -5.36 2.92
CA ALA A 170 -2.50 -4.79 3.16
C ALA A 170 -2.81 -4.71 4.67
N GLU A 171 -2.56 -5.78 5.43
CA GLU A 171 -2.80 -5.80 6.87
C GLU A 171 -1.98 -4.75 7.62
N GLU A 172 -0.70 -4.60 7.30
CA GLU A 172 0.14 -3.64 7.99
C GLU A 172 -0.22 -2.19 7.62
N ILE A 173 -0.67 -1.93 6.40
CA ILE A 173 -1.26 -0.63 6.03
C ILE A 173 -2.53 -0.37 6.85
N LEU A 174 -3.43 -1.35 6.94
CA LEU A 174 -4.67 -1.21 7.72
C LEU A 174 -4.40 -0.96 9.21
N LYS A 175 -3.39 -1.62 9.80
CA LYS A 175 -2.94 -1.34 11.18
C LYS A 175 -2.47 0.11 11.33
N VAL A 176 -1.63 0.60 10.42
CA VAL A 176 -1.20 2.01 10.44
C VAL A 176 -2.38 2.96 10.32
N LEU A 177 -3.36 2.68 9.46
CA LEU A 177 -4.56 3.51 9.30
C LEU A 177 -5.48 3.49 10.52
N LYS A 178 -5.55 2.35 11.23
CA LYS A 178 -6.30 2.17 12.47
C LYS A 178 -5.67 2.94 13.63
N ASP A 179 -4.34 2.86 13.75
CA ASP A 179 -3.57 3.42 14.87
C ASP A 179 -3.18 4.90 14.65
N ALA A 180 -3.37 5.42 13.44
CA ALA A 180 -3.11 6.81 13.14
C ALA A 180 -4.18 7.71 13.79
N ASP A 181 -3.72 8.62 14.64
CA ASP A 181 -4.52 9.72 15.18
C ASP A 181 -4.72 10.82 14.13
N TRP A 182 -5.42 10.47 13.06
CA TRP A 182 -5.76 11.37 11.96
C TRP A 182 -7.23 11.70 11.98
N GLU A 183 -7.53 13.00 11.89
CA GLU A 183 -8.88 13.49 11.69
C GLU A 183 -9.05 14.07 10.26
N PRO A 184 -10.06 13.62 9.49
CA PRO A 184 -10.88 12.43 9.77
C PRO A 184 -10.06 11.12 9.66
N SER A 185 -10.51 10.08 10.36
CA SER A 185 -9.89 8.75 10.28
C SER A 185 -10.01 8.18 8.86
N LEU A 186 -8.91 7.60 8.37
CA LEU A 186 -8.84 6.98 7.03
C LEU A 186 -8.97 5.46 7.07
N HIS A 187 -9.23 4.87 8.24
CA HIS A 187 -9.51 3.44 8.35
C HIS A 187 -10.88 3.12 7.72
N TRP A 188 -10.98 2.05 6.93
CA TRP A 188 -12.19 1.69 6.17
C TRP A 188 -13.47 1.64 7.01
N ASN A 189 -13.37 1.20 8.27
CA ASN A 189 -14.53 1.07 9.17
C ASN A 189 -15.07 2.43 9.64
N SER A 190 -14.26 3.48 9.56
CA SER A 190 -14.63 4.84 9.95
C SER A 190 -15.18 5.68 8.80
N LEU A 191 -14.98 5.23 7.54
CA LEU A 191 -15.43 5.95 6.36
C LEU A 191 -16.85 5.54 5.98
N ALA A 192 -17.74 6.51 5.78
CA ALA A 192 -19.08 6.23 5.26
C ALA A 192 -19.02 5.77 3.79
N ALA A 193 -19.87 4.81 3.42
CA ALA A 193 -20.07 4.47 2.01
C ALA A 193 -20.81 5.61 1.31
N GLU A 194 -20.32 6.04 0.15
CA GLU A 194 -20.99 7.00 -0.71
C GLU A 194 -22.33 6.44 -1.18
N PHE A 195 -23.40 7.24 -1.04
CA PHE A 195 -24.79 6.85 -1.27
C PHE A 195 -25.24 5.67 -0.39
N GLY A 196 -24.73 5.62 0.85
CA GLY A 196 -24.94 4.51 1.79
C GLY A 196 -26.26 4.55 2.57
N GLU A 197 -27.12 5.52 2.31
CA GLU A 197 -28.46 5.61 2.90
C GLU A 197 -29.36 4.43 2.52
N ASP A 198 -30.30 4.09 3.41
CA ASP A 198 -31.32 3.07 3.13
C ASP A 198 -32.22 3.52 1.97
N SER A 199 -32.58 2.56 1.12
CA SER A 199 -33.38 2.79 -0.07
C SER A 199 -34.67 1.97 -0.05
N PRO A 200 -35.81 2.49 -0.55
CA PRO A 200 -37.01 1.68 -0.76
C PRO A 200 -36.82 0.57 -1.81
N TYR A 201 -35.72 0.60 -2.56
CA TYR A 201 -35.34 -0.41 -3.55
C TYR A 201 -34.32 -1.43 -3.03
N ASP A 202 -33.94 -1.35 -1.75
CA ASP A 202 -33.04 -2.33 -1.14
C ASP A 202 -33.68 -3.71 -1.07
N LEU A 203 -32.83 -4.74 -1.05
CA LEU A 203 -33.27 -6.12 -0.95
C LEU A 203 -33.96 -6.37 0.39
N VAL A 204 -35.01 -7.18 0.39
CA VAL A 204 -35.71 -7.58 1.62
C VAL A 204 -35.26 -8.98 2.02
N GLY A 205 -34.77 -9.11 3.25
CA GLY A 205 -34.35 -10.38 3.84
C GLY A 205 -35.53 -11.32 4.10
N ILE A 206 -35.22 -12.59 4.39
CA ILE A 206 -36.22 -13.62 4.71
C ILE A 206 -37.01 -13.26 5.98
N ASP A 207 -36.43 -12.45 6.88
CA ASP A 207 -37.07 -11.91 8.08
C ASP A 207 -37.96 -10.68 7.80
N GLY A 208 -38.11 -10.27 6.54
CA GLY A 208 -38.91 -9.13 6.11
C GLY A 208 -38.24 -7.77 6.32
N LYS A 209 -36.98 -7.73 6.78
CA LYS A 209 -36.25 -6.48 6.97
C LYS A 209 -35.48 -6.09 5.71
N THR A 210 -35.48 -4.80 5.42
CA THR A 210 -34.65 -4.21 4.37
C THR A 210 -33.17 -4.40 4.69
N MET A 211 -32.39 -4.86 3.72
CA MET A 211 -30.96 -5.10 3.82
C MET A 211 -30.21 -4.10 2.95
N ASN A 212 -29.61 -3.10 3.60
CA ASN A 212 -28.70 -2.18 2.95
C ASN A 212 -27.35 -2.87 2.72
N VAL A 213 -26.97 -2.99 1.46
CA VAL A 213 -25.75 -3.69 1.02
C VAL A 213 -24.62 -2.73 0.64
N SER A 214 -24.74 -1.45 1.01
CA SER A 214 -23.77 -0.42 0.66
C SER A 214 -22.42 -0.58 1.36
N ASP A 215 -22.42 -1.11 2.58
CA ASP A 215 -21.21 -1.45 3.33
C ASP A 215 -21.09 -2.97 3.53
N GLN A 216 -20.20 -3.58 2.76
CA GLN A 216 -19.86 -5.01 2.86
C GLN A 216 -18.41 -5.23 3.32
N SER A 217 -17.79 -4.21 3.88
CA SER A 217 -16.34 -4.17 4.07
C SER A 217 -15.85 -5.24 5.05
N PHE A 218 -16.65 -5.58 6.07
CA PHE A 218 -16.36 -6.70 6.98
C PHE A 218 -16.37 -8.06 6.27
N ALA A 219 -17.34 -8.31 5.39
CA ALA A 219 -17.39 -9.56 4.60
C ALA A 219 -16.20 -9.66 3.64
N ARG A 220 -15.79 -8.53 3.03
CA ARG A 220 -14.60 -8.45 2.16
C ARG A 220 -13.30 -8.71 2.93
N LEU A 221 -13.17 -8.16 4.15
CA LEU A 221 -12.01 -8.44 5.01
C LEU A 221 -11.83 -9.94 5.23
N MET A 222 -12.92 -10.64 5.53
CA MET A 222 -12.94 -12.10 5.71
C MET A 222 -12.64 -12.84 4.39
N GLN A 223 -13.15 -12.37 3.25
CA GLN A 223 -12.86 -12.96 1.93
C GLN A 223 -11.38 -12.92 1.59
N TRP A 224 -10.69 -11.84 1.94
CA TRP A 224 -9.24 -11.70 1.74
C TRP A 224 -8.42 -12.46 2.80
N GLY A 225 -9.07 -13.06 3.79
CA GLY A 225 -8.42 -13.75 4.90
C GLY A 225 -7.63 -12.82 5.80
N LEU A 226 -8.03 -11.55 5.89
CA LEU A 226 -7.37 -10.55 6.72
C LEU A 226 -7.98 -10.49 8.12
N SER A 227 -7.15 -10.20 9.11
CA SER A 227 -7.63 -9.90 10.47
C SER A 227 -8.11 -8.45 10.61
N ASN A 228 -9.02 -8.19 11.56
CA ASN A 228 -9.48 -6.83 11.88
C ASN A 228 -8.44 -6.02 12.72
N GLY A 229 -7.18 -6.47 12.71
CA GLY A 229 -6.08 -5.89 13.48
C GLY A 229 -6.28 -5.93 14.99
N ASN A 230 -6.80 -7.05 15.53
CA ASN A 230 -6.87 -7.30 16.98
C ASN A 230 -5.57 -7.93 17.50
#